data_AF-A0A7V5F2C0-F1
#
_entry.id   AF-A0A7V5F2C0-F1
#
_cell.length_a   1.000
_cell.length_b   1.000
_cell.length_c   1.000
_cell.angle_alpha   90.00
_cell.angle_beta   90.00
_cell.angle_gamma   90.00
#
_symmetry.space_group_name_H-M   'P 1'
#
loop_
_entity.id
_entity.type
_entity.pdbx_description
1 polymer ?
#
loop_
_entity_poly.entity_id
_entity_poly.type
_entity_poly.pdbx_seq_one_letter_code
_entity_poly.pdbx_strand_id
1 'polypeptide(L)'
;AETLLGLTKEMNEYYPFAETFLISAEKGHGADDLKAWLGAHMPEGPWLYPEDQIADVPLYMLAAEITREKLTLRLHQELPYQLTVETENWEERKDGSARIDQLIYVARDGHKGIVLGKKGETIKAVSQAARAELEAFLERKVHLFLQVKVRPNWLEDSERYSEMGLDFKDGNG
;
A
#
# COMPACT_ATOMS: atom_id res chain seq x y z
N ALA A 1 6.56 -29.42 -9.97
CA ALA A 1 5.45 -30.08 -9.25
C ALA A 1 5.98 -30.78 -8.01
N GLU A 2 6.96 -31.68 -8.15
CA GLU A 2 7.54 -32.48 -7.05
C GLU A 2 8.13 -31.63 -5.90
N THR A 3 8.81 -30.52 -6.21
CA THR A 3 9.36 -29.60 -5.20
C THR A 3 8.29 -28.89 -4.35
N LEU A 4 7.16 -28.51 -4.96
CA LEU A 4 6.05 -27.87 -4.25
C LEU A 4 5.33 -28.85 -3.32
N LEU A 5 5.11 -30.09 -3.79
CA LEU A 5 4.56 -31.18 -2.98
C LEU A 5 5.43 -31.50 -1.76
N GLY A 6 6.76 -31.51 -1.93
CA GLY A 6 7.71 -31.68 -0.82
C GLY A 6 7.58 -30.58 0.23
N LEU A 7 7.59 -29.31 -0.20
CA LEU A 7 7.45 -28.17 0.71
C LEU A 7 6.10 -28.15 1.44
N THR A 8 5.01 -28.47 0.73
CA THR A 8 3.68 -28.59 1.33
C THR A 8 3.65 -29.63 2.44
N LYS A 9 4.30 -30.79 2.21
CA LYS A 9 4.39 -31.84 3.22
C LYS A 9 5.15 -31.34 4.46
N GLU A 10 6.31 -30.73 4.27
CA GLU A 10 7.11 -30.18 5.38
C GLU A 10 6.32 -29.15 6.19
N MET A 11 5.65 -28.19 5.53
CA MET A 11 4.83 -27.19 6.22
C MET A 11 3.67 -27.80 7.01
N ASN A 12 2.98 -28.79 6.46
CA ASN A 12 1.88 -29.48 7.14
C ASN A 12 2.36 -30.37 8.31
N GLU A 13 3.64 -30.76 8.34
CA GLU A 13 4.24 -31.41 9.51
C GLU A 13 4.53 -30.41 10.65
N TYR A 14 4.81 -29.13 10.33
CA TYR A 14 5.02 -28.08 11.33
C TYR A 14 3.74 -27.60 12.01
N TYR A 15 2.62 -27.59 11.30
CA TYR A 15 1.36 -27.11 11.83
C TYR A 15 0.15 -27.77 11.16
N PRO A 16 -0.91 -28.13 11.91
CA PRO A 16 -2.14 -28.67 11.34
C PRO A 16 -2.99 -27.54 10.75
N PHE A 17 -2.64 -27.07 9.55
CA PHE A 17 -3.43 -26.09 8.81
C PHE A 17 -4.82 -26.63 8.50
N ALA A 18 -5.83 -25.77 8.49
CA ALA A 18 -7.21 -26.16 8.18
C ALA A 18 -7.35 -26.66 6.73
N GLU A 19 -6.61 -26.06 5.80
CA GLU A 19 -6.55 -26.47 4.39
C GLU A 19 -5.26 -25.91 3.75
N THR A 20 -4.74 -26.58 2.72
CA THR A 20 -3.55 -26.11 1.97
C THR A 20 -3.87 -25.89 0.49
N PHE A 21 -3.66 -24.66 0.01
CA PHE A 21 -3.88 -24.29 -1.40
C PHE A 21 -2.55 -24.03 -2.12
N LEU A 22 -2.42 -24.59 -3.32
CA LEU A 22 -1.31 -24.28 -4.21
C LEU A 22 -1.74 -23.19 -5.20
N ILE A 23 -1.32 -21.95 -4.94
CA ILE A 23 -1.76 -20.81 -5.74
C ILE A 23 -0.62 -20.13 -6.51
N SER A 24 -0.99 -19.44 -7.60
CA SER A 24 -0.17 -18.42 -8.24
C SER A 24 -1.00 -17.17 -8.39
N ALA A 25 -0.75 -16.15 -7.55
CA ALA A 25 -1.48 -14.88 -7.61
C ALA A 25 -1.29 -14.16 -8.96
N GLU A 26 -0.07 -14.23 -9.53
CA GLU A 26 0.24 -13.63 -10.83
C GLU A 26 -0.52 -14.30 -11.99
N LYS A 27 -0.67 -15.63 -11.96
CA LYS A 27 -1.31 -16.40 -13.05
C LYS A 27 -2.76 -16.78 -12.78
N GLY A 28 -3.27 -16.49 -11.59
CA GLY A 28 -4.61 -16.86 -11.13
C GLY A 28 -4.80 -18.34 -10.80
N HIS A 29 -3.78 -19.21 -10.93
CA HIS A 29 -3.94 -20.64 -10.65
C HIS A 29 -4.28 -20.89 -9.17
N GLY A 30 -5.28 -21.74 -8.91
CA GLY A 30 -5.71 -22.12 -7.56
C GLY A 30 -6.39 -21.00 -6.76
N ALA A 31 -6.48 -19.78 -7.30
CA ALA A 31 -7.09 -18.64 -6.61
C ALA A 31 -8.61 -18.81 -6.48
N ASP A 32 -9.26 -19.41 -7.48
CA ASP A 32 -10.71 -19.68 -7.44
C ASP A 32 -11.06 -20.72 -6.38
N ASP A 33 -10.25 -21.78 -6.22
CA ASP A 33 -10.45 -22.81 -5.19
C ASP A 33 -10.32 -22.21 -3.78
N LEU A 34 -9.30 -21.37 -3.58
CA LEU A 34 -9.12 -20.62 -2.34
C LEU A 34 -10.32 -19.70 -2.06
N LYS A 35 -10.76 -18.93 -3.07
CA LYS A 35 -11.91 -18.02 -2.96
C LYS A 35 -13.19 -18.78 -2.60
N ALA A 36 -13.43 -19.92 -3.23
CA ALA A 36 -14.59 -20.76 -2.96
C ALA A 36 -14.56 -21.31 -1.53
N TRP A 37 -13.40 -21.81 -1.08
CA TRP A 37 -13.25 -22.32 0.28
C TRP A 37 -13.45 -21.23 1.32
N LEU A 38 -12.86 -20.04 1.12
CA LEU A 38 -13.07 -18.89 2.00
C LEU A 38 -14.55 -18.51 2.08
N GLY A 39 -15.22 -18.41 0.93
CA GLY A 39 -16.65 -18.11 0.88
C GLY A 39 -17.51 -19.12 1.64
N ALA A 40 -17.18 -20.42 1.56
CA ALA A 40 -17.89 -21.47 2.29
C ALA A 40 -17.63 -21.46 3.82
N HIS A 41 -16.52 -20.87 4.26
CA HIS A 41 -16.16 -20.77 5.68
C HIS A 41 -16.50 -19.42 6.31
N MET A 42 -17.04 -18.47 5.54
CA MET A 42 -17.54 -17.22 6.08
C MET A 42 -18.81 -17.46 6.90
N PRO A 43 -18.93 -16.90 8.11
CA PRO A 43 -20.16 -17.00 8.88
C PRO A 43 -21.29 -16.27 8.16
N GLU A 44 -22.51 -16.81 8.27
CA GLU A 44 -23.71 -16.12 7.79
C GLU A 44 -23.88 -14.78 8.52
N GLY A 45 -24.13 -13.72 7.76
CA GLY A 45 -24.30 -12.38 8.29
C GLY A 45 -24.77 -11.39 7.24
N PRO A 46 -25.21 -10.20 7.64
CA PRO A 46 -25.54 -9.14 6.70
C PRO A 46 -24.28 -8.66 5.97
N TRP A 47 -24.46 -8.18 4.74
CA TRP A 47 -23.42 -7.42 4.06
C TRP A 47 -23.04 -6.20 4.90
N LEU A 48 -21.78 -6.12 5.32
CA LEU A 48 -21.26 -4.98 6.08
C LEU A 48 -20.91 -3.79 5.17
N TYR A 49 -20.71 -4.07 3.88
CA TYR A 49 -20.31 -3.09 2.87
C TYR A 49 -21.15 -3.25 1.59
N PRO A 50 -21.40 -2.16 0.83
CA PRO A 50 -21.98 -2.20 -0.51
C PRO A 50 -21.17 -3.05 -1.49
N GLU A 51 -21.83 -3.65 -2.49
CA GLU A 51 -21.21 -4.52 -3.51
C GLU A 51 -20.17 -3.78 -4.38
N ASP A 52 -20.33 -2.48 -4.56
CA ASP A 52 -19.47 -1.60 -5.35
C ASP A 52 -18.29 -1.02 -4.55
N GLN A 53 -18.22 -1.28 -3.25
CA GLN A 53 -17.13 -0.84 -2.39
C GLN A 53 -15.92 -1.78 -2.53
N ILE A 54 -15.03 -1.49 -3.49
CA ILE A 54 -13.82 -2.30 -3.77
C ILE A 54 -12.83 -2.31 -2.59
N ALA A 55 -12.79 -1.24 -1.78
CA ALA A 55 -11.99 -1.15 -0.56
C ALA A 55 -12.66 -0.25 0.49
N ASP A 56 -12.53 -0.57 1.78
CA ASP A 56 -12.90 0.29 2.92
C ASP A 56 -11.83 1.34 3.26
N VAL A 57 -10.91 1.54 2.32
CA VAL A 57 -9.78 2.44 2.49
C VAL A 57 -10.14 3.79 1.86
N PRO A 58 -10.17 4.89 2.63
CA PRO A 58 -10.40 6.22 2.11
C PRO A 58 -9.50 6.57 0.91
N LEU A 59 -10.04 7.29 -0.07
CA LEU A 59 -9.33 7.64 -1.32
C LEU A 59 -7.97 8.30 -1.09
N TYR A 60 -7.82 9.11 -0.04
CA TYR A 60 -6.57 9.77 0.29
C TYR A 60 -5.47 8.78 0.72
N MET A 61 -5.83 7.65 1.35
CA MET A 61 -4.91 6.58 1.71
C MET A 61 -4.50 5.78 0.47
N LEU A 62 -5.46 5.43 -0.40
CA LEU A 62 -5.15 4.79 -1.68
C LEU A 62 -4.20 5.64 -2.53
N ALA A 63 -4.42 6.96 -2.55
CA ALA A 63 -3.54 7.87 -3.27
C ALA A 63 -2.12 7.90 -2.68
N ALA A 64 -1.98 7.83 -1.35
CA ALA A 64 -0.68 7.75 -0.70
C ALA A 64 0.02 6.43 -1.04
N GLU A 65 -0.70 5.32 -1.04
CA GLU A 65 -0.19 3.99 -1.37
C GLU A 65 0.29 3.88 -2.82
N ILE A 66 -0.44 4.43 -3.79
CA ILE A 66 -0.01 4.49 -5.20
C ILE A 66 1.35 5.19 -5.31
N THR A 67 1.52 6.35 -4.65
CA THR A 67 2.80 7.06 -4.65
C THR A 67 3.90 6.27 -3.93
N ARG A 68 3.58 5.62 -2.81
CA ARG A 68 4.50 4.77 -2.04
C ARG A 68 5.00 3.60 -2.88
N GLU A 69 4.13 2.98 -3.67
CA GLU A 69 4.50 1.92 -4.62
C GLU A 69 5.48 2.46 -5.67
N LYS A 70 5.22 3.63 -6.27
CA LYS A 70 6.15 4.19 -7.28
C LYS A 70 7.49 4.59 -6.69
N LEU A 71 7.52 5.05 -5.44
CA LEU A 71 8.77 5.22 -4.69
C LEU A 71 9.48 3.88 -4.50
N THR A 72 8.75 2.82 -4.15
CA THR A 72 9.31 1.49 -3.90
C THR A 72 9.92 0.89 -5.17
N LEU A 73 9.24 1.04 -6.32
CA LEU A 73 9.74 0.56 -7.62
C LEU A 73 10.95 1.37 -8.11
N ARG A 74 11.02 2.66 -7.76
CA ARG A 74 12.06 3.56 -8.27
C ARG A 74 13.31 3.59 -7.38
N LEU A 75 13.13 3.42 -6.08
CA LEU A 75 14.20 3.45 -5.10
C LEU A 75 14.75 2.03 -4.90
N HIS A 76 16.05 1.91 -4.71
CA HIS A 76 16.71 0.63 -4.46
C HIS A 76 17.06 0.47 -2.98
N GLN A 77 17.45 -0.74 -2.59
CA GLN A 77 17.94 -1.08 -1.24
C GLN A 77 16.86 -0.89 -0.17
N GLU A 78 17.24 -0.55 1.06
CA GLU A 78 16.33 -0.50 2.23
C GLU A 78 15.48 0.79 2.30
N LEU A 79 15.73 1.76 1.42
CA LEU A 79 15.06 3.06 1.40
C LEU A 79 13.53 3.02 1.32
N PRO A 80 12.90 2.14 0.50
CA PRO A 80 11.44 2.03 0.45
C PRO A 80 10.80 1.73 1.80
N TYR A 81 11.52 1.07 2.70
CA TYR A 81 11.05 0.70 4.04
C TYR A 81 11.32 1.80 5.08
N GLN A 82 12.09 2.83 4.73
CA GLN A 82 12.47 3.94 5.61
C GLN A 82 11.81 5.26 5.21
N LEU A 83 10.76 5.18 4.39
CA LEU A 83 9.91 6.29 4.02
C LEU A 83 8.44 5.97 4.21
N THR A 84 7.64 7.03 4.28
CA THR A 84 6.20 6.94 4.21
C THR A 84 5.62 8.10 3.39
N VAL A 85 4.41 7.88 2.87
CA VAL A 85 3.64 8.88 2.14
C VAL A 85 2.35 9.18 2.90
N GLU A 86 2.01 10.46 3.01
CA GLU A 86 0.77 10.96 3.59
C GLU A 86 0.13 11.96 2.64
N THR A 87 -1.20 11.93 2.51
CA THR A 87 -1.95 12.93 1.75
C THR A 87 -2.40 14.02 2.72
N GLU A 88 -1.81 15.21 2.64
CA GLU A 88 -2.14 16.34 3.54
C GLU A 88 -3.38 17.11 3.09
N ASN A 89 -3.59 17.23 1.78
CA ASN A 89 -4.68 18.03 1.25
C ASN A 89 -5.27 17.41 -0.02
N TRP A 90 -6.60 17.46 -0.10
CA TRP A 90 -7.38 17.03 -1.23
C TRP A 90 -8.41 18.11 -1.57
N GLU A 91 -8.28 18.71 -2.75
CA GLU A 91 -9.17 19.77 -3.22
C GLU A 91 -9.85 19.35 -4.53
N GLU A 92 -11.19 19.34 -4.49
CA GLU A 92 -12.04 19.25 -5.66
C GLU A 92 -12.09 20.60 -6.37
N ARG A 93 -11.53 20.67 -7.58
CA ARG A 93 -11.47 21.92 -8.34
C ARG A 93 -12.75 22.11 -9.15
N LYS A 94 -13.08 23.38 -9.43
CA LYS A 94 -14.29 23.76 -10.19
C LYS A 94 -14.37 23.17 -11.60
N ASP A 95 -13.23 22.78 -12.18
CA ASP A 95 -13.15 22.16 -13.51
C ASP A 95 -13.31 20.63 -13.46
N GLY A 96 -13.61 20.05 -12.29
CA GLY A 96 -13.74 18.62 -12.07
C GLY A 96 -12.42 17.88 -11.87
N SER A 97 -11.28 18.57 -11.88
CA SER A 97 -9.98 17.97 -11.56
C SER A 97 -9.72 17.92 -10.04
N ALA A 98 -8.88 16.98 -9.61
CA ALA A 98 -8.45 16.90 -8.22
C ALA A 98 -7.06 17.51 -8.05
N ARG A 99 -6.86 18.32 -7.00
CA ARG A 99 -5.52 18.64 -6.49
C ARG A 99 -5.24 17.76 -5.29
N ILE A 100 -4.08 17.11 -5.30
CA ILE A 100 -3.63 16.21 -4.24
C ILE A 100 -2.24 16.67 -3.81
N ASP A 101 -2.10 17.07 -2.55
CA ASP A 101 -0.82 17.41 -1.94
C ASP A 101 -0.38 16.27 -1.02
N GLN A 102 0.80 15.71 -1.27
CA GLN A 102 1.35 14.60 -0.49
C GLN A 102 2.72 14.94 0.08
N LEU A 103 2.95 14.47 1.31
CA LEU A 103 4.24 14.48 1.98
C LEU A 103 4.88 13.12 1.94
N ILE A 104 6.15 13.11 1.60
CA ILE A 104 7.04 11.96 1.70
C ILE A 104 7.97 12.22 2.88
N TYR A 105 7.76 11.48 3.96
CA TYR A 105 8.66 11.52 5.11
C TYR A 105 9.78 10.52 4.93
N VAL A 106 10.99 10.96 5.30
CA VAL A 106 12.18 10.12 5.35
C VAL A 106 12.87 10.27 6.69
N ALA A 107 13.55 9.22 7.14
CA ALA A 107 14.16 9.18 8.46
C ALA A 107 15.37 10.12 8.63
N ARG A 108 16.15 10.37 7.56
CA ARG A 108 17.37 11.21 7.61
C ARG A 108 17.59 12.00 6.32
N ASP A 109 18.37 13.08 6.42
CA ASP A 109 18.61 14.00 5.30
C ASP A 109 19.28 13.34 4.08
N GLY A 110 20.18 12.38 4.31
CA GLY A 110 20.79 11.59 3.23
C GLY A 110 19.75 10.86 2.37
N HIS A 111 18.66 10.37 2.96
CA HIS A 111 17.57 9.74 2.21
C HIS A 111 16.78 10.75 1.39
N LYS A 112 16.56 11.96 1.92
CA LYS A 112 15.88 13.04 1.20
C LYS A 112 16.61 13.35 -0.12
N GLY A 113 17.93 13.41 -0.09
CA GLY A 113 18.75 13.58 -1.30
C GLY A 113 18.52 12.49 -2.35
N ILE A 114 18.37 11.23 -1.91
CA ILE A 114 18.15 10.08 -2.80
C ILE A 114 16.74 10.09 -3.39
N VAL A 115 15.71 10.39 -2.58
CA VAL A 115 14.31 10.52 -3.03
C VAL A 115 14.17 11.64 -4.06
N LEU A 116 14.82 12.78 -3.83
CA LEU A 116 14.84 13.88 -4.80
C LEU A 116 15.60 13.48 -6.07
N GLY A 117 16.74 12.82 -5.94
CA GLY A 117 17.63 12.51 -7.05
C GLY A 117 18.35 13.73 -7.59
N LYS A 118 19.21 13.53 -8.60
CA LYS A 118 20.00 14.62 -9.18
C LYS A 118 19.07 15.66 -9.80
N LYS A 119 19.13 16.89 -9.32
CA LYS A 119 18.25 18.01 -9.76
C LYS A 119 16.75 17.68 -9.73
N GLY A 120 16.30 16.78 -8.85
CA GLY A 120 14.89 16.41 -8.74
C GLY A 120 14.42 15.36 -9.76
N GLU A 121 15.32 14.70 -10.50
CA GLU A 121 14.93 13.77 -11.57
C GLU A 121 14.13 12.56 -11.06
N THR A 122 14.50 12.03 -9.88
CA THR A 122 13.85 10.85 -9.29
C THR A 122 12.43 11.18 -8.87
N ILE A 123 12.26 12.24 -8.08
CA ILE A 123 10.93 12.63 -7.60
C ILE A 123 10.01 13.06 -8.75
N LYS A 124 10.56 13.64 -9.83
CA LYS A 124 9.80 13.97 -11.03
C LYS A 124 9.28 12.72 -11.73
N ALA A 125 10.11 11.69 -11.89
CA ALA A 125 9.69 10.42 -12.48
C ALA A 125 8.61 9.73 -11.64
N VAL A 126 8.78 9.70 -10.31
CA VAL A 126 7.78 9.18 -9.36
C VAL A 126 6.46 9.94 -9.49
N SER A 127 6.51 11.28 -9.45
CA SER A 127 5.32 12.13 -9.59
C SER A 127 4.59 11.88 -10.91
N GLN A 128 5.31 11.72 -12.02
CA GLN A 128 4.69 11.44 -13.32
C GLN A 128 4.00 10.07 -13.35
N ALA A 129 4.65 9.03 -12.82
CA ALA A 129 4.08 7.69 -12.77
C ALA A 129 2.86 7.61 -11.84
N ALA A 130 2.98 8.15 -10.62
CA ALA A 130 1.90 8.17 -9.65
C ALA A 130 0.69 8.97 -10.16
N ARG A 131 0.92 10.13 -10.78
CA ARG A 131 -0.15 10.94 -11.37
C ARG A 131 -0.87 10.22 -12.49
N ALA A 132 -0.16 9.53 -13.39
CA ALA A 132 -0.78 8.80 -14.48
C ALA A 132 -1.71 7.68 -13.96
N GLU A 133 -1.29 6.97 -12.91
CA GLU A 133 -2.10 5.93 -12.28
C GLU A 133 -3.29 6.50 -11.52
N LEU A 134 -3.10 7.60 -10.79
CA LEU A 134 -4.20 8.30 -10.12
C LEU A 134 -5.24 8.84 -11.12
N GLU A 135 -4.80 9.35 -12.28
CA GLU A 135 -5.71 9.80 -13.35
C GLU A 135 -6.52 8.63 -13.92
N ALA A 136 -5.91 7.46 -14.09
CA ALA A 136 -6.60 6.25 -14.52
C ALA A 136 -7.58 5.74 -13.46
N PHE A 137 -7.16 5.73 -12.19
CA PHE A 137 -7.96 5.24 -11.07
C PHE A 137 -9.18 6.14 -10.77
N LEU A 138 -9.02 7.47 -10.85
CA LEU A 138 -10.08 8.44 -10.56
C LEU A 138 -10.89 8.86 -11.79
N GLU A 139 -10.52 8.38 -12.97
CA GLU A 139 -11.12 8.72 -14.27
C GLU A 139 -11.25 10.23 -14.54
N ARG A 140 -10.32 11.01 -13.99
CA ARG A 140 -10.29 12.48 -14.10
C ARG A 140 -8.89 13.01 -13.97
N LYS A 141 -8.70 14.28 -14.35
CA LYS A 141 -7.41 14.95 -14.28
C LYS A 141 -6.95 15.12 -12.83
N VAL A 142 -5.66 14.87 -12.58
CA VAL A 142 -5.06 14.98 -11.24
C VAL A 142 -3.87 15.93 -11.26
N HIS A 143 -3.84 16.84 -10.29
CA HIS A 143 -2.74 17.74 -10.00
C HIS A 143 -2.02 17.27 -8.73
N LEU A 144 -1.07 16.35 -8.89
CA LEU A 144 -0.28 15.78 -7.79
C LEU A 144 0.92 16.65 -7.45
N PHE A 145 1.04 17.06 -6.19
CA PHE A 145 2.18 17.76 -5.62
C PHE A 145 2.86 16.89 -4.58
N LEU A 146 4.16 16.63 -4.75
CA LEU A 146 4.96 15.84 -3.82
C LEU A 146 5.98 16.74 -3.12
N GLN A 147 6.06 16.64 -1.80
CA GLN A 147 7.07 17.31 -0.99
C GLN A 147 7.82 16.30 -0.12
N VAL A 148 9.14 16.46 0.01
CA VAL A 148 9.97 15.54 0.82
C VAL A 148 10.43 16.25 2.08
N LYS A 149 10.04 15.72 3.25
CA LYS A 149 10.42 16.23 4.57
C LYS A 149 11.22 15.17 5.34
N VAL A 150 12.21 15.62 6.10
CA VAL A 150 12.94 14.75 7.04
C VAL A 150 12.17 14.78 8.35
N ARG A 151 11.74 13.62 8.84
CA ARG A 151 11.13 13.43 10.15
C ARG A 151 11.88 12.30 10.84
N PRO A 152 12.85 12.61 11.73
CA PRO A 152 13.55 11.58 12.49
C PRO A 152 12.55 10.75 13.29
N ASN A 153 12.82 9.46 13.44
CA ASN A 153 12.02 8.51 14.23
C ASN A 153 10.54 8.40 13.83
N TRP A 154 10.17 8.75 12.59
CA TRP A 154 8.78 8.63 12.14
C TRP A 154 8.25 7.18 12.20
N LEU A 155 9.13 6.17 12.17
CA LEU A 155 8.79 4.75 12.34
C LEU A 155 8.31 4.41 13.77
N GLU A 156 8.68 5.22 14.76
CA GLU A 156 8.33 5.04 16.18
C GLU A 156 7.11 5.86 16.58
N ASP A 157 6.49 6.57 15.63
CA ASP A 157 5.39 7.50 15.90
C ASP A 157 4.07 6.75 16.11
N SER A 158 3.58 6.74 17.36
CA SER A 158 2.40 6.00 17.76
C SER A 158 1.10 6.55 17.17
N GLU A 159 1.05 7.83 16.81
CA GLU A 159 -0.09 8.47 16.16
C GLU A 159 -0.39 7.88 14.77
N ARG A 160 0.54 7.13 14.19
CA ARG A 160 0.37 6.53 12.86
C ARG A 160 -0.32 5.17 12.89
N TYR A 161 -0.17 4.42 13.98
CA TYR A 161 -0.89 3.14 14.13
C TYR A 161 -2.40 3.39 14.19
N SER A 162 -2.85 4.45 14.86
CA SER A 162 -4.26 4.80 14.96
C SER A 162 -4.88 5.16 13.61
N GLU A 163 -4.16 5.86 12.72
CA GLU A 163 -4.62 6.14 11.34
C GLU A 163 -4.72 4.88 10.46
N MET A 164 -3.89 3.86 10.74
CA MET A 164 -3.96 2.54 10.09
C MET A 164 -4.99 1.60 10.74
N GLY A 165 -5.74 2.07 11.75
CA GLY A 165 -6.70 1.27 12.51
C GLY A 165 -6.06 0.26 13.47
N LEU A 166 -4.76 0.38 13.72
CA LEU A 166 -4.01 -0.43 14.66
C LEU A 166 -3.94 0.33 16.00
N ASP A 167 -4.64 -0.14 17.02
CA ASP A 167 -4.49 0.40 18.37
C ASP A 167 -3.16 -0.17 18.92
N PHE A 168 -2.08 0.60 18.88
CA PHE A 168 -0.82 0.25 19.55
C PHE A 168 -1.02 0.41 21.06
N LYS A 169 -1.73 -0.54 21.68
CA LYS A 169 -1.65 -0.72 23.13
C LYS A 169 -0.33 -1.43 23.37
N ASP A 170 0.68 -0.65 23.78
CA ASP A 170 1.91 -1.19 24.35
C ASP A 170 1.55 -2.35 25.29
N GLY A 171 2.11 -3.52 24.98
CA GLY A 171 1.97 -4.73 25.78
C GLY A 171 2.73 -4.64 27.09
N ASN A 172 2.50 -3.59 27.88
CA ASN A 172 2.83 -3.53 29.30
C ASN A 172 1.54 -3.71 30.10
N GLY A 173 1.12 -4.97 30.18
CA GLY A 173 0.55 -5.53 31.41
C GLY A 173 1.68 -6.21 32.18
#